data_AF-A0A6N9HQD3-F1
#
_entry.id   AF-A0A6N9HQD3-F1
#
_cell.length_a   1.000
_cell.length_b   1.000
_cell.length_c   1.000
_cell.angle_alpha   90.00
_cell.angle_beta   90.00
_cell.angle_gamma   90.00
#
_symmetry.space_group_name_H-M   'P 1'
#
loop_
_entity.id
_entity.type
_entity.pdbx_description
1 polymer ?
#
loop_
_entity_poly.entity_id
_entity_poly.type
_entity_poly.pdbx_seq_one_letter_code
_entity_poly.pdbx_strand_id
1 'polypeptide(L)'
;VADTTAPVVNITNPVNGATISGNVNIGASATDNVAIANVSLYVDGVLKATGNGSVTYTWNARKEASGTHTIQATARDTAGNSTTKTVQVVK
;
A
#
# COMPACT_ATOMS: atom_id res chain seq x y z
N VAL A 1 24.29 -14.40 -10.42
CA VAL A 1 23.38 -13.65 -11.32
C VAL A 1 22.64 -12.64 -10.45
N ALA A 2 22.55 -11.38 -10.88
CA ALA A 2 21.80 -10.35 -10.15
C ALA A 2 20.30 -10.47 -10.48
N ASP A 3 19.44 -10.17 -9.52
CA ASP A 3 17.99 -10.12 -9.74
C ASP A 3 17.58 -8.78 -10.35
N THR A 4 16.73 -8.84 -11.37
CA THR A 4 16.27 -7.69 -12.17
C THR A 4 14.75 -7.64 -12.30
N THR A 5 14.04 -8.56 -11.64
CA THR A 5 12.58 -8.62 -11.71
C THR A 5 12.02 -7.73 -10.60
N ALA A 6 11.07 -6.86 -10.94
CA ALA A 6 10.44 -6.02 -9.93
C ALA A 6 9.34 -6.79 -9.18
N PRO A 7 9.14 -6.49 -7.89
CA PRO A 7 8.10 -7.14 -7.11
C PRO A 7 6.70 -6.77 -7.63
N VAL A 8 5.74 -7.66 -7.47
CA VAL A 8 4.32 -7.36 -7.67
C VAL A 8 3.72 -6.92 -6.35
N VAL A 9 3.06 -5.76 -6.29
CA VAL A 9 2.34 -5.28 -5.11
C VAL A 9 0.86 -5.08 -5.41
N ASN A 10 0.00 -5.41 -4.46
CA ASN A 10 -1.44 -5.18 -4.55
C ASN A 10 -1.99 -4.59 -3.26
N ILE A 11 -2.91 -3.62 -3.38
CA ILE A 11 -3.71 -3.11 -2.28
C ILE A 11 -4.98 -3.97 -2.24
N THR A 12 -5.15 -4.77 -1.19
CA THR A 12 -6.23 -5.76 -1.06
C THR A 12 -7.50 -5.14 -0.50
N ASN A 13 -7.37 -4.09 0.32
CA ASN A 13 -8.47 -3.30 0.81
C ASN A 13 -7.97 -1.90 1.18
N PRO A 14 -8.74 -0.83 0.94
CA PRO A 14 -9.96 -0.78 0.14
C PRO A 14 -9.69 -0.93 -1.37
N VAL A 15 -10.73 -1.26 -2.13
CA VAL A 15 -10.68 -1.24 -3.60
C VAL A 15 -10.74 0.19 -4.14
N ASN A 16 -10.25 0.40 -5.36
CA ASN A 16 -10.31 1.71 -6.01
C ASN A 16 -11.77 2.18 -6.16
N GLY A 17 -12.03 3.43 -5.79
CA GLY A 17 -13.36 4.05 -5.80
C GLY A 17 -14.22 3.75 -4.57
N ALA A 18 -13.72 3.02 -3.57
CA ALA A 18 -14.51 2.72 -2.38
C ALA A 18 -14.91 3.98 -1.61
N THR A 19 -16.16 4.03 -1.14
CA THR A 19 -16.59 5.01 -0.15
C THR A 19 -16.21 4.53 1.24
N ILE A 20 -15.60 5.41 2.04
CA ILE A 20 -15.06 5.06 3.35
C ILE A 20 -15.69 5.91 4.47
N SER A 21 -15.84 5.31 5.64
CA SER A 21 -16.24 6.02 6.85
C SER A 21 -15.74 5.27 8.08
N GLY A 22 -15.66 5.95 9.22
CA GLY A 22 -15.26 5.29 10.47
C GLY A 22 -13.81 4.84 10.46
N ASN A 23 -13.58 3.61 10.91
CA ASN A 23 -12.29 2.94 10.88
C ASN A 23 -12.22 2.05 9.63
N VAL A 24 -11.21 2.25 8.80
CA VAL A 24 -10.96 1.53 7.56
C VAL A 24 -9.70 0.69 7.73
N ASN A 25 -9.77 -0.62 7.49
CA ASN A 25 -8.58 -1.46 7.49
C ASN A 25 -7.94 -1.46 6.10
N ILE A 26 -6.78 -0.84 5.96
CA ILE A 26 -6.00 -0.88 4.73
C ILE A 26 -5.10 -2.11 4.77
N GLY A 27 -5.07 -2.87 3.68
CA GLY A 27 -4.20 -4.02 3.50
C GLY A 27 -3.47 -3.97 2.17
N ALA A 28 -2.19 -4.31 2.18
CA ALA A 28 -1.39 -4.49 0.97
C ALA A 28 -0.45 -5.70 1.11
N SER A 29 -0.20 -6.38 0.01
CA SER A 29 0.73 -7.51 -0.07
C SER A 29 1.58 -7.43 -1.32
N ALA A 30 2.77 -8.02 -1.25
CA ALA A 30 3.72 -8.08 -2.33
C ALA A 30 4.38 -9.45 -2.44
N THR A 31 4.73 -9.83 -3.66
CA THR A 31 5.43 -11.06 -4.01
C THR A 31 6.54 -10.76 -5.01
N ASP A 32 7.60 -11.54 -4.97
CA ASP A 32 8.76 -11.42 -5.84
C ASP A 32 9.35 -12.82 -6.12
N ASN A 33 10.12 -13.00 -7.19
CA ASN A 33 10.75 -14.27 -7.53
C ASN A 33 11.92 -14.63 -6.59
N VAL A 34 12.53 -13.66 -5.90
CA VAL A 34 13.61 -13.92 -4.93
C VAL A 34 13.18 -13.55 -3.52
N ALA A 35 13.01 -12.27 -3.21
CA ALA A 35 12.69 -11.82 -1.85
C ALA A 35 12.23 -10.36 -1.78
N ILE A 36 11.15 -10.12 -1.04
CA ILE A 36 10.72 -8.76 -0.68
C ILE A 36 11.55 -8.25 0.51
N ALA A 37 12.10 -7.04 0.38
CA ALA A 37 12.76 -6.34 1.48
C ALA A 37 11.77 -5.56 2.34
N ASN A 38 10.86 -4.79 1.72
CA ASN A 38 9.84 -4.04 2.44
C ASN A 38 8.60 -3.73 1.56
N VAL A 39 7.47 -3.51 2.24
CA VAL A 39 6.26 -2.88 1.69
C VAL A 39 5.94 -1.68 2.55
N SER A 40 5.86 -0.49 1.94
CA SER A 40 5.51 0.76 2.61
C SER A 40 4.11 1.19 2.19
N LEU A 41 3.27 1.53 3.17
CA LEU A 41 1.90 1.99 2.96
C LEU A 41 1.77 3.47 3.33
N TYR A 42 1.22 4.25 2.42
CA TYR A 42 1.02 5.69 2.53
C TYR A 42 -0.46 6.03 2.37
N VAL A 43 -0.89 7.07 3.09
CA VAL A 43 -2.19 7.74 2.88
C VAL A 43 -1.89 9.21 2.65
N ASP A 44 -2.33 9.73 1.50
CA ASP A 44 -2.08 11.11 1.04
C ASP A 44 -0.59 11.50 1.09
N GLY A 45 0.26 10.58 0.66
CA GLY A 45 1.73 10.75 0.65
C GLY A 45 2.40 10.58 2.02
N VAL A 46 1.65 10.42 3.11
CA VAL A 46 2.21 10.22 4.46
C VAL A 46 2.36 8.74 4.76
N LEU A 47 3.58 8.31 5.10
CA LEU A 47 3.86 6.92 5.51
C LEU A 47 3.08 6.58 6.78
N LYS A 48 2.29 5.51 6.73
CA LYS A 48 1.47 5.04 7.86
C LYS A 48 1.96 3.73 8.46
N ALA A 49 2.46 2.83 7.61
CA ALA A 49 2.93 1.52 8.05
C ALA A 49 3.95 0.94 7.08
N THR A 50 4.76 0.01 7.59
CA THR A 50 5.68 -0.81 6.80
C THR A 50 5.55 -2.27 7.22
N GLY A 51 5.85 -3.19 6.32
CA GLY A 51 5.95 -4.61 6.63
C GLY A 51 6.79 -5.38 5.62
N ASN A 52 6.98 -6.67 5.84
CA ASN A 52 7.80 -7.53 4.99
C ASN A 52 6.86 -8.46 4.21
N GLY A 53 6.73 -8.26 2.91
CA GLY A 53 5.80 -8.99 2.04
C GLY A 53 4.31 -8.65 2.24
N SER A 54 3.89 -8.18 3.41
CA SER A 54 2.53 -7.66 3.64
C SER A 54 2.51 -6.60 4.73
N VAL A 55 1.52 -5.71 4.67
CA VAL A 55 1.31 -4.63 5.63
C VAL A 55 -0.19 -4.36 5.80
N THR A 56 -0.60 -4.10 7.04
CA THR A 56 -1.95 -3.65 7.38
C THR A 56 -1.90 -2.38 8.21
N TYR A 57 -2.95 -1.56 8.10
CA TYR A 57 -3.08 -0.31 8.85
C TYR A 57 -4.55 0.04 9.07
N THR A 58 -4.95 0.27 10.33
CA THR A 58 -6.29 0.78 10.63
C THR A 58 -6.29 2.31 10.56
N TRP A 59 -6.92 2.85 9.53
CA TRP A 59 -7.06 4.27 9.30
C TRP A 59 -8.37 4.80 9.88
N ASN A 60 -8.30 5.81 10.75
CA ASN A 60 -9.48 6.51 11.25
C ASN A 60 -9.91 7.62 10.28
N ALA A 61 -10.69 7.23 9.27
CA ALA A 61 -11.20 8.14 8.25
C ALA A 61 -12.08 9.26 8.85
N ARG A 62 -12.65 9.12 10.06
CA ARG A 62 -13.49 10.19 10.67
C ARG A 62 -12.77 11.52 10.81
N LYS A 63 -11.44 11.51 10.97
CA LYS A 63 -10.61 12.71 11.17
C LYS A 63 -10.24 13.45 9.88
N GLU A 64 -10.52 12.85 8.73
CA GLU A 64 -10.10 13.36 7.43
C GLU A 64 -11.10 14.36 6.84
N ALA A 65 -10.68 15.19 5.89
CA ALA A 65 -11.60 16.03 5.14
C ALA A 65 -12.52 15.18 4.24
N SER A 66 -13.69 15.69 3.87
CA SER A 66 -14.50 15.05 2.81
C SER A 66 -13.81 15.19 1.46
N GLY A 67 -13.99 14.20 0.59
CA GLY A 67 -13.40 14.17 -0.74
C GLY A 67 -12.53 12.95 -1.00
N THR A 68 -11.69 13.05 -2.03
CA THR A 68 -10.86 11.94 -2.49
C THR A 68 -9.55 11.87 -1.72
N HIS A 69 -9.21 10.66 -1.26
CA HIS A 69 -7.95 10.33 -0.63
C HIS A 69 -7.19 9.28 -1.43
N THR A 70 -5.87 9.37 -1.39
CA THR A 70 -4.96 8.47 -2.09
C THR A 70 -4.32 7.48 -1.13
N ILE A 71 -4.52 6.19 -1.37
CA ILE A 71 -3.78 5.12 -0.67
C ILE A 71 -2.74 4.57 -1.63
N GLN A 72 -1.49 4.53 -1.20
CA GLN A 72 -0.36 4.06 -2.00
C GLN A 72 0.39 2.96 -1.26
N ALA A 73 0.76 1.90 -1.97
CA ALA A 73 1.64 0.85 -1.49
C ALA A 73 2.85 0.73 -2.42
N THR A 74 4.05 0.78 -1.85
CA THR A 74 5.32 0.60 -2.58
C THR A 74 6.04 -0.61 -2.02
N ALA A 75 6.32 -1.59 -2.87
CA ALA A 75 7.14 -2.75 -2.53
C ALA A 75 8.54 -2.62 -3.13
N ARG A 76 9.54 -3.03 -2.37
CA ARG A 76 10.94 -3.08 -2.77
C ARG A 76 11.52 -4.45 -2.45
N ASP A 77 12.28 -5.01 -3.38
CA ASP A 77 12.99 -6.27 -3.19
C ASP A 77 14.39 -6.05 -2.56
N THR A 78 15.11 -7.14 -2.31
CA THR A 78 16.48 -7.09 -1.76
C THR A 78 17.56 -6.68 -2.78
N ALA A 79 17.24 -6.71 -4.08
CA ALA A 79 18.13 -6.30 -5.17
C ALA A 79 18.01 -4.81 -5.53
N GLY A 80 16.99 -4.14 -4.99
CA GLY A 80 16.71 -2.72 -5.18
C GLY A 80 15.61 -2.41 -6.20
N ASN A 81 14.96 -3.40 -6.84
CA ASN A 81 13.82 -3.15 -7.72
C ASN A 81 12.60 -2.74 -6.90
N SER A 82 11.67 -1.99 -7.49
CA SER A 82 10.50 -1.50 -6.78
C SER A 82 9.29 -1.33 -7.69
N THR A 83 8.10 -1.55 -7.12
CA THR A 83 6.81 -1.31 -7.76
C THR A 83 5.90 -0.53 -6.83
N THR A 84 5.10 0.37 -7.39
CA THR A 84 4.11 1.15 -6.65
C THR A 84 2.71 0.90 -7.19
N LYS A 85 1.74 0.76 -6.29
CA LYS A 85 0.31 0.75 -6.59
C LYS A 85 -0.40 1.84 -5.81
N THR A 86 -1.47 2.34 -6.41
CA THR A 86 -2.32 3.38 -5.84
C THR A 86 -3.79 3.01 -6.03
N VAL A 87 -4.60 3.31 -5.02
CA VAL A 87 -6.07 3.32 -5.11
C VAL A 87 -6.58 4.65 -4.56
N GLN A 88 -7.65 5.16 -5.16
CA GLN A 88 -8.37 6.35 -4.69
C GLN A 88 -9.62 5.91 -3.93
N VAL A 89 -9.94 6.58 -2.84
CA VAL A 89 -11.17 6.35 -2.05
C VAL A 89 -11.85 7.67 -1.76
N VAL A 90 -13.15 7.64 -1.48
CA VAL A 90 -13.94 8.86 -1.25
C VAL A 90 -14.53 8.81 0.15
N LYS A 91 -14.36 9.90 0.91
CA LYS A 91 -15.01 10.11 2.20
C LYS A 91 -16.20 11.07 2.07
#